data_AF-A0A091KUH9-F1
#
_entry.id   AF-A0A091KUH9-F1
#
_cell.length_a   1.000
_cell.length_b   1.000
_cell.length_c   1.000
_cell.angle_alpha   90.00
_cell.angle_beta   90.00
_cell.angle_gamma   90.00
#
_symmetry.space_group_name_H-M   'P 1'
#
loop_
_entity.id
_entity.type
_entity.pdbx_description
1 polymer ?
#
loop_
_entity_poly.entity_id
_entity_poly.type
_entity_poly.pdbx_seq_one_letter_code
_entity_poly.pdbx_strand_id
1 'polypeptide(L)'
;MKFEDLLLEIGGFGRFQILILFILCLPRINLPMHFLLHNFLAATPSHHCAIPHQEEFVNLTTEEVLLISIPQEPDGTFRSCEMFSRPQFHLLLNSSLQPENDSIIQHCQHGWVYDHSQFTSTISTQWDLVCEQRGLNQATATFFFIGVTMGAVVFGYLSDRFGRKAMLLLSLVCAVVFGMLSAASVSYSMLAITRTLTGVALSGVSLIVLPLGMEWVDIQHRTFSGILTSIFWSIGNMLLAMVAYLVREWHWLLVAVTGPCLLSIVCLWWVPESARWLIANGKVKQAHRHLLRCARMNGRKDFAVSPEEDVPLTIYAQRIVLQRMATEKKPGRSYSYISLFRTPVLRKISLCSGAVWFGVAFSYYGMSMNLTGFGLNMYLSQFVFGIIEIPAKMIMYVLVNRIGRRQSQAWALILTGLCIGANVIIPKPFTSLRSVVAIMGKGFSEAAFTTVFLYTSELYPTVLRQNGMGYTSFVARLGGALAPLVFLLDEVWRSLPEVTYCGVAVCCGSVAFLLPETLNVRLPEGIEDIE
;
A
#
# COMPACT_ATOMS: atom_id res chain seq x y z
N MET A 1 24.26 -24.98 -17.84
CA MET A 1 23.27 -24.06 -18.45
C MET A 1 22.35 -23.59 -17.36
N LYS A 2 22.29 -22.29 -17.10
CA LYS A 2 21.39 -21.70 -16.09
C LYS A 2 20.01 -21.49 -16.72
N PHE A 3 18.96 -21.38 -15.90
CA PHE A 3 17.59 -21.14 -16.40
C PHE A 3 17.47 -19.87 -17.26
N GLU A 4 18.37 -18.91 -17.07
CA GLU A 4 18.39 -17.64 -17.80
C GLU A 4 18.86 -17.83 -19.25
N ASP A 5 19.83 -18.73 -19.49
CA ASP A 5 20.28 -19.09 -20.83
C ASP A 5 19.13 -19.71 -21.64
N LEU A 6 18.31 -20.52 -20.98
CA LEU A 6 17.12 -21.15 -21.57
C LEU A 6 16.08 -20.11 -22.01
N LEU A 7 15.85 -19.05 -21.22
CA LEU A 7 14.92 -17.99 -21.58
C LEU A 7 15.41 -17.18 -22.79
N LEU A 8 16.73 -16.96 -22.90
CA LEU A 8 17.33 -16.31 -24.06
C LEU A 8 17.18 -17.17 -25.33
N GLU A 9 17.36 -18.48 -25.22
CA GLU A 9 17.11 -19.42 -26.32
C GLU A 9 15.65 -19.47 -26.77
N ILE A 10 14.71 -19.20 -25.87
CA ILE A 10 13.26 -19.21 -26.17
C ILE A 10 12.79 -17.89 -26.82
N GLY A 11 13.71 -16.94 -27.03
CA GLY A 11 13.44 -15.67 -27.71
C GLY A 11 13.44 -14.44 -26.79
N GLY A 12 13.91 -14.56 -25.54
CA GLY A 12 14.10 -13.43 -24.63
C GLY A 12 12.80 -12.66 -24.36
N PHE A 13 12.85 -11.33 -24.45
CA PHE A 13 11.69 -10.45 -24.25
C PHE A 13 10.80 -10.38 -25.49
N GLY A 14 9.89 -11.34 -25.64
CA GLY A 14 8.97 -11.44 -26.79
C GLY A 14 7.51 -11.11 -26.46
N ARG A 15 6.62 -11.43 -27.41
CA ARG A 15 5.17 -11.17 -27.30
C ARG A 15 4.54 -11.86 -26.10
N PHE A 16 5.02 -13.05 -25.75
CA PHE A 16 4.51 -13.80 -24.60
C PHE A 16 4.79 -13.08 -23.28
N GLN A 17 6.01 -12.59 -23.10
CA GLN A 17 6.44 -11.87 -21.91
C GLN A 17 5.66 -10.56 -21.77
N ILE A 18 5.52 -9.79 -22.86
CA ILE A 18 4.75 -8.53 -22.85
C ILE A 18 3.30 -8.79 -22.44
N LEU A 19 2.66 -9.81 -23.01
CA LEU A 19 1.28 -10.18 -22.69
C LEU A 19 1.13 -10.57 -21.21
N ILE A 20 2.00 -11.45 -20.70
CA ILE A 20 1.95 -11.89 -19.30
C ILE A 20 2.20 -10.73 -18.34
N LEU A 21 3.16 -9.87 -18.64
CA LEU A 21 3.44 -8.70 -17.82
C LEU A 21 2.24 -7.76 -17.75
N PHE A 22 1.62 -7.46 -18.88
CA PHE A 22 0.43 -6.61 -18.91
C PHE A 22 -0.73 -7.21 -18.11
N ILE A 23 -0.96 -8.52 -18.25
CA ILE A 23 -1.98 -9.24 -17.48
C ILE A 23 -1.68 -9.19 -15.97
N LEU A 24 -0.43 -9.42 -15.57
CA LEU A 24 -0.01 -9.38 -14.16
C LEU A 24 -0.04 -7.97 -13.56
N CYS A 25 -0.02 -6.93 -14.40
CA CYS A 25 -0.21 -5.55 -13.94
C CYS A 25 -1.64 -5.26 -13.48
N LEU A 26 -2.67 -5.95 -14.00
CA LEU A 26 -4.07 -5.73 -13.63
C LEU A 26 -4.37 -6.01 -12.14
N PRO A 27 -3.98 -7.15 -11.54
CA PRO A 27 -4.08 -7.35 -10.10
C PRO A 27 -3.37 -6.28 -9.26
N ARG A 28 -2.33 -5.65 -9.82
CA ARG A 28 -1.55 -4.63 -9.12
C ARG A 28 -2.33 -3.32 -8.95
N ILE A 29 -3.22 -2.98 -9.88
CA ILE A 29 -4.13 -1.82 -9.80
C ILE A 29 -5.09 -1.94 -8.61
N ASN A 30 -5.50 -3.16 -8.25
CA ASN A 30 -6.46 -3.40 -7.16
C ASN A 30 -5.89 -3.10 -5.77
N LEU A 31 -4.58 -3.26 -5.59
CA LEU A 31 -3.95 -3.09 -4.29
C LEU A 31 -4.09 -1.67 -3.72
N PRO A 32 -3.69 -0.57 -4.41
CA PRO A 32 -3.83 0.78 -3.88
C PRO A 32 -5.30 1.13 -3.63
N MET A 33 -6.22 0.63 -4.46
CA MET A 33 -7.65 0.88 -4.30
C MET A 33 -8.17 0.39 -2.95
N HIS A 34 -7.72 -0.79 -2.47
CA HIS A 34 -8.11 -1.32 -1.17
C HIS A 34 -7.24 -0.80 0.00
N PHE A 35 -5.95 -0.53 -0.23
CA PHE A 35 -5.02 -0.06 0.79
C PHE A 35 -5.33 1.38 1.23
N LEU A 36 -5.73 2.23 0.28
CA LEU A 36 -6.06 3.63 0.52
C LEU A 36 -7.57 3.88 0.58
N LEU A 37 -8.39 2.81 0.44
CA LEU A 37 -9.86 2.88 0.51
C LEU A 37 -10.37 3.57 1.78
N HIS A 38 -9.66 3.35 2.89
CA HIS A 38 -10.04 3.87 4.20
C HIS A 38 -10.26 5.38 4.18
N ASN A 39 -9.48 6.12 3.38
CA ASN A 39 -9.58 7.58 3.27
C ASN A 39 -10.99 8.07 2.92
N PHE A 40 -11.72 7.32 2.09
CA PHE A 40 -13.08 7.66 1.66
C PHE A 40 -14.13 6.92 2.47
N LEU A 41 -13.83 5.67 2.83
CA LEU A 41 -14.74 4.79 3.56
C LEU A 41 -15.01 5.29 4.99
N ALA A 42 -13.98 5.84 5.64
CA ALA A 42 -14.00 6.36 7.01
C ALA A 42 -13.96 7.89 7.07
N ALA A 43 -14.20 8.56 5.95
CA ALA A 43 -14.24 10.02 5.90
C ALA A 43 -15.33 10.55 6.84
N THR A 44 -14.94 11.43 7.75
CA THR A 44 -15.85 12.10 8.68
C THR A 44 -16.32 13.42 8.06
N PRO A 45 -17.56 13.53 7.57
CA PRO A 45 -18.09 14.81 7.12
C PRO A 45 -18.23 15.78 8.30
N SER A 46 -18.39 17.07 8.00
CA SER A 46 -18.73 18.07 9.00
C SER A 46 -20.01 17.66 9.70
N HIS A 47 -20.00 17.70 11.02
CA HIS A 47 -21.10 17.24 11.86
C HIS A 47 -21.24 18.12 13.09
N HIS A 48 -22.42 18.03 13.68
CA HIS A 48 -22.78 18.74 14.91
C HIS A 48 -23.68 17.85 15.78
N CYS A 49 -23.78 18.16 17.07
CA CYS A 49 -24.66 17.42 17.97
C CYS A 49 -26.13 17.54 17.51
N ALA A 50 -26.88 16.44 17.59
CA ALA A 50 -28.32 16.49 17.39
C ALA A 50 -29.00 17.25 18.53
N ILE A 51 -29.83 18.23 18.19
CA ILE A 51 -30.51 19.08 19.15
C ILE A 51 -31.90 18.49 19.44
N PRO A 52 -32.21 18.14 20.70
CA PRO A 52 -33.52 17.62 21.05
C PRO A 52 -34.59 18.72 20.90
N HIS A 53 -35.81 18.32 20.48
CA HIS A 53 -36.96 19.21 20.36
C HIS A 53 -36.77 20.42 19.43
N GLN A 54 -36.01 20.26 18.34
CA GLN A 54 -35.80 21.33 17.36
C GLN A 54 -37.12 21.91 16.78
N GLU A 55 -38.18 21.10 16.73
CA GLU A 55 -39.53 21.50 16.29
C GLU A 55 -40.23 22.48 17.24
N GLU A 56 -39.81 22.58 18.51
CA GLU A 56 -40.40 23.52 19.48
C GLU A 56 -39.94 24.97 19.23
N PHE A 57 -38.84 25.16 18.49
CA PHE A 57 -38.30 26.48 18.13
C PHE A 57 -38.93 27.03 16.84
N VAL A 58 -40.26 27.04 16.75
CA VAL A 58 -41.03 27.44 15.55
C VAL A 58 -40.68 28.84 15.03
N ASN A 59 -40.25 29.74 15.93
CA ASN A 59 -39.97 31.15 15.61
C ASN A 59 -38.50 31.43 15.25
N LEU A 60 -37.61 30.43 15.26
CA LEU A 60 -36.17 30.61 15.00
C LEU A 60 -35.73 29.85 13.74
N THR A 61 -34.77 30.42 13.02
CA THR A 61 -34.12 29.75 11.89
C THR A 61 -33.16 28.65 12.36
N THR A 62 -32.86 27.68 11.49
CA THR A 62 -31.94 26.58 11.81
C THR A 62 -30.56 27.08 12.27
N GLU A 63 -30.06 28.17 11.69
CA GLU A 63 -28.77 28.76 12.05
C GLU A 63 -28.82 29.40 13.46
N GLU A 64 -29.91 30.09 13.80
CA GLU A 64 -30.12 30.66 15.13
C GLU A 64 -30.23 29.56 16.19
N VAL A 65 -30.91 28.46 15.88
CA VAL A 65 -31.02 27.30 16.79
C VAL A 65 -29.66 26.64 17.03
N LEU A 66 -28.82 26.54 16.00
CA LEU A 66 -27.45 26.03 16.14
C LEU A 66 -26.60 27.00 17.00
N LEU A 67 -26.75 28.30 16.79
CA LEU A 67 -26.00 29.33 17.52
C LEU A 67 -26.30 29.35 19.04
N ILE A 68 -27.55 29.10 19.43
CA ILE A 68 -27.91 29.02 20.86
C ILE A 68 -27.57 27.68 21.51
N SER A 69 -27.41 26.62 20.71
CA SER A 69 -27.29 25.25 21.22
C SER A 69 -25.87 24.69 21.15
N ILE A 70 -25.01 25.25 20.29
CA ILE A 70 -23.68 24.72 20.01
C ILE A 70 -22.63 25.84 20.13
N PRO A 71 -21.56 25.63 20.91
CA PRO A 71 -20.49 26.61 21.04
C PRO A 71 -19.71 26.78 19.73
N GLN A 72 -19.27 28.00 19.46
CA GLN A 72 -18.42 28.34 18.32
C GLN A 72 -16.93 28.29 18.67
N GLU A 73 -16.10 27.90 17.70
CA GLU A 73 -14.66 28.07 17.71
C GLU A 73 -14.27 29.51 17.34
N PRO A 74 -13.03 29.93 17.66
CA PRO A 74 -12.52 31.26 17.28
C PRO A 74 -12.55 31.53 15.78
N ASP A 75 -12.53 30.46 14.96
CA ASP A 75 -12.58 30.51 13.50
C ASP A 75 -14.03 30.70 12.96
N GLY A 76 -15.04 30.78 13.84
CA GLY A 76 -16.47 30.94 13.49
C GLY A 76 -17.21 29.64 13.20
N THR A 77 -16.53 28.50 13.24
CA THR A 77 -17.09 27.16 13.05
C THR A 77 -17.74 26.63 14.33
N PHE A 78 -18.80 25.84 14.24
CA PHE A 78 -19.39 25.18 15.40
C PHE A 78 -18.54 24.01 15.90
N ARG A 79 -18.41 23.84 17.22
CA ARG A 79 -17.76 22.66 17.80
C ARG A 79 -18.59 21.41 17.51
N SER A 80 -17.97 20.40 16.92
CA SER A 80 -18.66 19.22 16.40
C SER A 80 -19.04 18.17 17.46
N CYS A 81 -18.38 18.19 18.62
CA CYS A 81 -18.49 17.14 19.66
C CYS A 81 -19.05 17.64 21.01
N GLU A 82 -19.40 18.91 21.08
CA GLU A 82 -19.83 19.58 22.30
C GLU A 82 -21.10 20.38 22.03
N MET A 83 -21.98 20.46 23.02
CA MET A 83 -23.21 21.25 22.99
C MET A 83 -23.42 21.95 24.34
N PHE A 84 -24.24 22.99 24.34
CA PHE A 84 -24.71 23.57 25.59
C PHE A 84 -25.77 22.67 26.22
N SER A 85 -25.67 22.49 27.54
CA SER A 85 -26.65 21.77 28.35
C SER A 85 -28.04 22.42 28.34
N ARG A 86 -28.11 23.73 28.07
CA ARG A 86 -29.36 24.49 27.89
C ARG A 86 -29.19 25.52 26.76
N PRO A 87 -30.25 25.77 25.96
CA PRO A 87 -30.19 26.76 24.88
C PRO A 87 -29.93 28.16 25.42
N GLN A 88 -28.94 28.83 24.86
CA GLN A 88 -28.45 30.15 25.29
C GLN A 88 -29.01 31.28 24.41
N PHE A 89 -30.24 31.71 24.70
CA PHE A 89 -30.91 32.76 23.92
C PHE A 89 -30.19 34.12 23.95
N HIS A 90 -29.34 34.37 24.95
CA HIS A 90 -28.58 35.61 25.05
C HIS A 90 -27.60 35.81 23.88
N LEU A 91 -27.14 34.72 23.26
CA LEU A 91 -26.24 34.75 22.10
C LEU A 91 -26.92 35.34 20.84
N LEU A 92 -28.26 35.35 20.79
CA LEU A 92 -29.02 35.98 19.71
C LEU A 92 -28.99 37.52 19.79
N LEU A 93 -28.89 38.08 21.01
CA LEU A 93 -28.86 39.53 21.20
C LEU A 93 -27.47 40.12 20.97
N ASN A 94 -26.41 39.38 21.31
CA ASN A 94 -25.04 39.80 21.05
C ASN A 94 -24.12 38.58 20.97
N SER A 95 -23.70 38.25 19.75
CA SER A 95 -22.82 37.12 19.42
C SER A 95 -21.38 37.27 19.95
N SER A 96 -21.05 38.41 20.56
CA SER A 96 -19.75 38.65 21.22
C SER A 96 -19.76 38.41 22.74
N LEU A 97 -20.91 38.05 23.34
CA LEU A 97 -20.98 37.67 24.75
C LEU A 97 -20.44 36.25 24.92
N GLN A 98 -19.41 36.08 25.77
CA GLN A 98 -18.91 34.77 26.16
C GLN A 98 -19.98 34.02 26.97
N PRO A 99 -20.13 32.69 26.79
CA PRO A 99 -21.07 31.91 27.57
C PRO A 99 -20.78 32.05 29.07
N GLU A 100 -21.82 32.35 29.85
CA GLU A 100 -21.73 32.41 31.31
C GLU A 100 -21.39 31.01 31.87
N ASN A 101 -20.10 30.77 32.15
CA ASN A 101 -19.51 29.54 32.72
C ASN A 101 -19.33 28.34 31.77
N ASP A 102 -18.10 27.80 31.73
CA ASP A 102 -17.73 26.55 31.04
C ASP A 102 -18.50 25.31 31.55
N SER A 103 -19.11 25.38 32.75
CA SER A 103 -19.92 24.29 33.33
C SER A 103 -21.21 23.99 32.58
N ILE A 104 -21.55 24.79 31.56
CA ILE A 104 -22.72 24.59 30.71
C ILE A 104 -22.42 23.69 29.50
N ILE A 105 -21.15 23.47 29.13
CA ILE A 105 -20.76 22.67 27.96
C ILE A 105 -20.75 21.18 28.32
N GLN A 106 -21.38 20.36 27.49
CA GLN A 106 -21.46 18.90 27.64
C GLN A 106 -21.20 18.19 26.31
N HIS A 107 -20.79 16.92 26.36
CA HIS A 107 -20.70 16.07 25.17
C HIS A 107 -22.08 15.79 24.57
N CYS A 108 -22.15 15.57 23.25
CA CYS A 108 -23.40 15.26 22.57
C CYS A 108 -24.07 14.01 23.19
N GLN A 109 -25.30 14.15 23.69
CA GLN A 109 -26.04 13.02 24.30
C GLN A 109 -27.05 12.35 23.35
N HIS A 110 -27.53 13.08 22.34
CA HIS A 110 -28.67 12.67 21.51
C HIS A 110 -28.26 12.27 20.08
N GLY A 111 -26.99 11.92 19.88
CA GLY A 111 -26.42 11.58 18.57
C GLY A 111 -25.92 12.80 17.78
N TRP A 112 -25.70 12.60 16.48
CA TRP A 112 -25.07 13.58 15.60
C TRP A 112 -25.87 13.77 14.30
N VAL A 113 -25.79 14.97 13.74
CA VAL A 113 -26.30 15.31 12.41
C VAL A 113 -25.11 15.60 11.51
N TYR A 114 -25.07 14.91 10.36
CA TYR A 114 -23.97 14.95 9.40
C TYR A 114 -24.34 15.75 8.16
N ASP A 115 -23.38 16.47 7.58
CA ASP A 115 -23.54 17.06 6.25
C ASP A 115 -23.39 15.98 5.16
N HIS A 116 -24.44 15.82 4.35
CA HIS A 116 -24.51 14.86 3.26
C HIS A 116 -24.12 15.44 1.88
N SER A 117 -23.60 16.68 1.84
CA SER A 117 -23.22 17.35 0.59
C SER A 117 -22.12 16.61 -0.19
N GLN A 118 -21.10 16.11 0.51
CA GLN A 118 -19.96 15.40 -0.08
C GLN A 118 -20.13 13.89 -0.12
N PHE A 119 -20.73 13.31 0.93
CA PHE A 119 -20.92 11.87 1.09
C PHE A 119 -22.38 11.58 1.43
N THR A 120 -22.96 10.58 0.77
CA THR A 120 -24.32 10.14 1.10
C THR A 120 -24.29 9.33 2.40
N SER A 121 -23.34 8.41 2.52
CA SER A 121 -23.11 7.63 3.73
C SER A 121 -21.64 7.17 3.80
N THR A 122 -21.06 7.22 4.99
CA THR A 122 -19.74 6.64 5.31
C THR A 122 -19.86 5.71 6.51
N ILE A 123 -18.80 4.96 6.81
CA ILE A 123 -18.75 4.14 8.02
C ILE A 123 -18.94 5.02 9.26
N SER A 124 -18.30 6.19 9.27
CA SER A 124 -18.35 7.07 10.44
C SER A 124 -19.76 7.61 10.68
N THR A 125 -20.55 7.86 9.62
CA THR A 125 -21.94 8.31 9.76
C THR A 125 -22.92 7.17 10.03
N GLN A 126 -22.57 5.92 9.68
CA GLN A 126 -23.45 4.76 9.85
C GLN A 126 -23.46 4.23 11.30
N TRP A 127 -22.30 4.26 11.95
CA TRP A 127 -22.11 3.75 13.32
C TRP A 127 -21.60 4.83 14.27
N ASP A 128 -21.77 6.10 13.92
CA ASP A 128 -21.41 7.26 14.74
C ASP A 128 -19.98 7.21 15.33
N LEU A 129 -19.00 6.83 14.49
CA LEU A 129 -17.59 6.68 14.90
C LEU A 129 -16.86 8.04 14.95
N VAL A 130 -17.48 9.02 15.59
CA VAL A 130 -16.97 10.38 15.77
C VAL A 130 -16.71 10.66 17.25
N CYS A 131 -16.00 11.76 17.54
CA CYS A 131 -15.72 12.20 18.91
C CYS A 131 -15.06 11.08 19.74
N GLU A 132 -15.70 10.61 20.82
CA GLU A 132 -15.19 9.55 21.69
C GLU A 132 -14.86 8.24 20.95
N GLN A 133 -15.60 7.92 19.88
CA GLN A 133 -15.42 6.68 19.10
C GLN A 133 -14.51 6.85 17.88
N ARG A 134 -13.84 8.01 17.72
CA ARG A 134 -12.90 8.26 16.62
C ARG A 134 -11.75 7.24 16.57
N GLY A 135 -11.33 6.73 17.73
CA GLY A 135 -10.34 5.66 17.84
C GLY A 135 -10.73 4.39 17.07
N LEU A 136 -12.01 4.00 17.10
CA LEU A 136 -12.53 2.85 16.36
C LEU A 136 -12.52 3.10 14.85
N ASN A 137 -12.75 4.34 14.42
CA ASN A 137 -12.66 4.70 13.02
C ASN A 137 -11.23 4.43 12.50
N GLN A 138 -10.21 4.99 13.17
CA GLN A 138 -8.79 4.79 12.81
C GLN A 138 -8.34 3.33 12.96
N ALA A 139 -8.84 2.61 13.98
CA ALA A 139 -8.54 1.20 14.19
C ALA A 139 -8.94 0.32 12.99
N THR A 140 -9.96 0.70 12.22
CA THR A 140 -10.40 -0.04 11.02
C THR A 140 -9.29 -0.13 9.97
N ALA A 141 -8.51 0.94 9.77
CA ALA A 141 -7.35 0.92 8.88
C ALA A 141 -6.23 0.03 9.42
N THR A 142 -5.96 0.14 10.73
CA THR A 142 -4.96 -0.68 11.42
C THR A 142 -5.31 -2.17 11.34
N PHE A 143 -6.56 -2.56 11.56
CA PHE A 143 -7.02 -3.95 11.43
C PHE A 143 -6.83 -4.50 10.01
N PHE A 144 -7.02 -3.66 8.98
CA PHE A 144 -6.69 -4.04 7.61
C PHE A 144 -5.19 -4.33 7.44
N PHE A 145 -4.31 -3.43 7.89
CA PHE A 145 -2.86 -3.63 7.77
C PHE A 145 -2.30 -4.76 8.63
N ILE A 146 -2.88 -5.03 9.80
CA ILE A 146 -2.58 -6.23 10.60
C ILE A 146 -2.90 -7.48 9.76
N GLY A 147 -4.08 -7.50 9.13
CA GLY A 147 -4.46 -8.56 8.19
C GLY A 147 -3.44 -8.71 7.05
N VAL A 148 -3.03 -7.59 6.43
CA VAL A 148 -1.99 -7.60 5.39
C VAL A 148 -0.67 -8.18 5.89
N THR A 149 -0.29 -7.89 7.13
CA THR A 149 0.94 -8.42 7.76
C THR A 149 0.85 -9.92 7.98
N MET A 150 -0.26 -10.40 8.54
CA MET A 150 -0.52 -11.84 8.72
C MET A 150 -0.56 -12.58 7.37
N GLY A 151 -1.26 -12.00 6.39
CA GLY A 151 -1.33 -12.56 5.04
C GLY A 151 0.03 -12.64 4.34
N ALA A 152 0.96 -11.73 4.65
CA ALA A 152 2.29 -11.75 4.06
C ALA A 152 3.06 -13.02 4.49
N VAL A 153 2.95 -13.39 5.76
CA VAL A 153 3.56 -14.61 6.31
C VAL A 153 2.90 -15.86 5.73
N VAL A 154 1.56 -15.89 5.74
CA VAL A 154 0.78 -17.04 5.28
C VAL A 154 0.95 -17.28 3.78
N PHE A 155 0.64 -16.29 2.94
CA PHE A 155 0.75 -16.43 1.49
C PHE A 155 2.19 -16.49 1.02
N GLY A 156 3.14 -15.88 1.73
CA GLY A 156 4.57 -16.05 1.47
C GLY A 156 4.95 -17.53 1.53
N TYR A 157 4.69 -18.19 2.66
CA TYR A 157 4.99 -19.62 2.84
C TYR A 157 4.19 -20.51 1.89
N LEU A 158 2.88 -20.27 1.74
CA LEU A 158 2.02 -21.11 0.91
C LEU A 158 2.33 -21.00 -0.58
N SER A 159 2.72 -19.82 -1.08
CA SER A 159 3.04 -19.60 -2.51
C SER A 159 4.23 -20.42 -2.98
N ASP A 160 5.24 -20.58 -2.13
CA ASP A 160 6.40 -21.40 -2.45
C ASP A 160 6.06 -22.90 -2.41
N ARG A 161 5.10 -23.33 -1.56
CA ARG A 161 4.73 -24.75 -1.42
C ARG A 161 3.69 -25.23 -2.45
N PHE A 162 2.63 -24.45 -2.68
CA PHE A 162 1.50 -24.86 -3.51
C PHE A 162 1.53 -24.30 -4.94
N GLY A 163 2.39 -23.31 -5.20
CA GLY A 163 2.55 -22.68 -6.51
C GLY A 163 2.07 -21.24 -6.52
N ARG A 164 2.75 -20.41 -7.31
CA ARG A 164 2.52 -18.96 -7.37
C ARG A 164 1.17 -18.68 -8.02
N LYS A 165 0.85 -19.25 -9.17
CA LYS A 165 -0.44 -19.02 -9.85
C LYS A 165 -1.61 -19.50 -9.00
N ALA A 166 -1.53 -20.69 -8.41
CA ALA A 166 -2.62 -21.25 -7.60
C ALA A 166 -2.92 -20.38 -6.37
N MET A 167 -1.88 -19.95 -5.63
CA MET A 167 -2.05 -19.08 -4.48
C MET A 167 -2.46 -17.66 -4.86
N LEU A 168 -2.06 -17.16 -6.04
CA LEU A 168 -2.55 -15.89 -6.57
C LEU A 168 -4.06 -15.95 -6.88
N LEU A 169 -4.52 -17.04 -7.50
CA LEU A 169 -5.96 -17.24 -7.75
C LEU A 169 -6.74 -17.34 -6.43
N LEU A 170 -6.26 -18.14 -5.47
CA LEU A 170 -6.88 -18.26 -4.15
C LEU A 170 -6.97 -16.89 -3.45
N SER A 171 -5.89 -16.11 -3.47
CA SER A 171 -5.86 -14.79 -2.83
C SER A 171 -6.83 -13.80 -3.46
N LEU A 172 -6.98 -13.78 -4.79
CA LEU A 172 -7.98 -12.94 -5.46
C LEU A 172 -9.42 -13.39 -5.18
N VAL A 173 -9.70 -14.70 -5.19
CA VAL A 173 -11.04 -15.22 -4.87
C VAL A 173 -11.40 -14.86 -3.43
N CYS A 174 -10.49 -15.06 -2.47
CA CYS A 174 -10.69 -14.64 -1.08
C CYS A 174 -10.89 -13.13 -0.98
N ALA A 175 -10.13 -12.32 -1.73
CA ALA A 175 -10.28 -10.86 -1.71
C ALA A 175 -11.66 -10.42 -2.21
N VAL A 176 -12.20 -11.07 -3.25
CA VAL A 176 -13.56 -10.80 -3.75
C VAL A 176 -14.60 -11.23 -2.72
N VAL A 177 -14.51 -12.45 -2.20
CA VAL A 177 -15.50 -12.96 -1.22
C VAL A 177 -15.53 -12.08 0.04
N PHE A 178 -14.37 -11.81 0.65
CA PHE A 178 -14.30 -10.97 1.85
C PHE A 178 -14.57 -9.49 1.56
N GLY A 179 -14.25 -8.99 0.37
CA GLY A 179 -14.59 -7.64 -0.08
C GLY A 179 -16.10 -7.45 -0.21
N MET A 180 -16.80 -8.40 -0.84
CA MET A 180 -18.26 -8.38 -0.94
C MET A 180 -18.95 -8.58 0.42
N LEU A 181 -18.41 -9.44 1.29
CA LEU A 181 -18.89 -9.56 2.67
C LEU A 181 -18.69 -8.27 3.47
N SER A 182 -17.59 -7.54 3.23
CA SER A 182 -17.36 -6.22 3.82
C SER A 182 -18.36 -5.19 3.29
N ALA A 183 -18.75 -5.27 2.02
CA ALA A 183 -19.78 -4.41 1.45
C ALA A 183 -21.20 -4.76 1.96
N ALA A 184 -21.41 -5.95 2.51
CA ALA A 184 -22.69 -6.39 3.07
C ALA A 184 -22.72 -6.35 4.61
N SER A 185 -21.71 -5.72 5.24
CA SER A 185 -21.58 -5.72 6.70
C SER A 185 -22.65 -4.87 7.36
N VAL A 186 -23.38 -5.46 8.31
CA VAL A 186 -24.43 -4.75 9.08
C VAL A 186 -23.93 -4.19 10.42
N SER A 187 -22.78 -4.66 10.89
CA SER A 187 -22.18 -4.23 12.16
C SER A 187 -20.70 -3.89 12.00
N TYR A 188 -20.21 -3.00 12.86
CA TYR A 188 -18.80 -2.60 12.90
C TYR A 188 -17.87 -3.81 13.08
N SER A 189 -18.20 -4.73 13.99
CA SER A 189 -17.37 -5.93 14.23
C SER A 189 -17.30 -6.83 13.01
N MET A 190 -18.43 -7.02 12.31
CA MET A 190 -18.45 -7.79 11.06
C MET A 190 -17.53 -7.15 10.02
N LEU A 191 -17.63 -5.83 9.84
CA LEU A 191 -16.77 -5.10 8.92
C LEU A 191 -15.29 -5.21 9.31
N ALA A 192 -14.94 -5.00 10.58
CA ALA A 192 -13.56 -5.08 11.04
C ALA A 192 -12.95 -6.44 10.72
N ILE A 193 -13.66 -7.53 11.01
CA ILE A 193 -13.21 -8.91 10.72
C ILE A 193 -13.07 -9.12 9.21
N THR A 194 -14.09 -8.78 8.40
CA THR A 194 -14.05 -9.00 6.96
C THR A 194 -12.98 -8.15 6.28
N ARG A 195 -12.73 -6.92 6.78
CA ARG A 195 -11.65 -6.04 6.29
C ARG A 195 -10.27 -6.61 6.64
N THR A 196 -10.07 -7.13 7.84
CA THR A 196 -8.83 -7.86 8.19
C THR A 196 -8.61 -9.05 7.27
N LEU A 197 -9.64 -9.87 7.03
CA LEU A 197 -9.56 -11.03 6.13
C LEU A 197 -9.30 -10.61 4.67
N THR A 198 -9.88 -9.50 4.23
CA THR A 198 -9.58 -8.89 2.91
C THR A 198 -8.12 -8.47 2.83
N GLY A 199 -7.58 -7.89 3.91
CA GLY A 199 -6.15 -7.55 4.02
C GLY A 199 -5.25 -8.78 3.92
N VAL A 200 -5.61 -9.88 4.60
CA VAL A 200 -4.90 -11.16 4.52
C VAL A 200 -4.85 -11.64 3.07
N ALA A 201 -5.98 -11.63 2.37
CA ALA A 201 -6.10 -12.05 0.99
C ALA A 201 -5.26 -11.16 0.04
N LEU A 202 -5.41 -9.83 0.10
CA LEU A 202 -4.69 -8.91 -0.78
C LEU A 202 -3.16 -8.93 -0.58
N SER A 203 -2.69 -9.35 0.60
CA SER A 203 -1.26 -9.54 0.81
C SER A 203 -0.66 -10.60 -0.11
N GLY A 204 -1.41 -11.68 -0.38
CA GLY A 204 -1.00 -12.70 -1.36
C GLY A 204 -0.83 -12.14 -2.76
N VAL A 205 -1.76 -11.28 -3.20
CA VAL A 205 -1.66 -10.57 -4.48
C VAL A 205 -0.40 -9.71 -4.53
N SER A 206 -0.14 -8.94 -3.47
CA SER A 206 1.05 -8.08 -3.37
C SER A 206 2.37 -8.85 -3.43
N LEU A 207 2.46 -10.04 -2.84
CA LEU A 207 3.71 -10.80 -2.76
C LEU A 207 3.96 -11.69 -3.98
N ILE A 208 2.91 -12.17 -4.63
CA ILE A 208 3.04 -13.19 -5.67
C ILE A 208 3.20 -12.57 -7.07
N VAL A 209 2.48 -11.47 -7.36
CA VAL A 209 2.42 -10.87 -8.69
C VAL A 209 3.79 -10.44 -9.22
N LEU A 210 4.55 -9.70 -8.40
CA LEU A 210 5.86 -9.17 -8.77
C LEU A 210 6.85 -10.30 -9.14
N PRO A 211 7.17 -11.26 -8.24
CA PRO A 211 8.11 -12.32 -8.58
C PRO A 211 7.59 -13.25 -9.69
N LEU A 212 6.28 -13.51 -9.79
CA LEU A 212 5.74 -14.30 -10.91
C LEU A 212 6.00 -13.63 -12.27
N GLY A 213 5.87 -12.30 -12.36
CA GLY A 213 6.22 -11.55 -13.57
C GLY A 213 7.71 -11.62 -13.89
N MET A 214 8.55 -11.40 -12.87
CA MET A 214 10.01 -11.37 -13.02
C MET A 214 10.64 -12.72 -13.39
N GLU A 215 9.97 -13.83 -13.06
CA GLU A 215 10.44 -15.19 -13.40
C GLU A 215 10.27 -15.53 -14.89
N TRP A 216 9.35 -14.85 -15.58
CA TRP A 216 9.13 -15.00 -17.03
C TRP A 216 9.97 -14.04 -17.88
N VAL A 217 10.61 -13.06 -17.24
CA VAL A 217 11.40 -12.02 -17.89
C VAL A 217 12.90 -12.31 -17.74
N ASP A 218 13.64 -12.03 -18.80
CA ASP A 218 15.09 -12.13 -18.84
C ASP A 218 15.75 -11.07 -17.93
N ILE A 219 17.02 -11.27 -17.60
CA ILE A 219 17.73 -10.42 -16.62
C ILE A 219 17.78 -8.96 -17.05
N GLN A 220 17.92 -8.67 -18.35
CA GLN A 220 18.10 -7.31 -18.85
C GLN A 220 16.81 -6.49 -18.70
N HIS A 221 15.64 -7.12 -18.88
CA HIS A 221 14.34 -6.45 -18.85
C HIS A 221 13.62 -6.53 -17.49
N ARG A 222 14.21 -7.23 -16.50
CA ARG A 222 13.66 -7.34 -15.15
C ARG A 222 13.40 -5.98 -14.50
N THR A 223 14.35 -5.05 -14.61
CA THR A 223 14.20 -3.72 -14.00
C THR A 223 13.06 -2.93 -14.66
N PHE A 224 12.93 -3.02 -15.98
CA PHE A 224 11.81 -2.42 -16.72
C PHE A 224 10.46 -3.01 -16.29
N SER A 225 10.37 -4.34 -16.16
CA SER A 225 9.17 -5.04 -15.68
C SER A 225 8.75 -4.59 -14.27
N GLY A 226 9.72 -4.42 -13.36
CA GLY A 226 9.46 -3.92 -12.01
C GLY A 226 8.92 -2.49 -12.00
N ILE A 227 9.50 -1.60 -12.80
CA ILE A 227 9.04 -0.20 -12.94
C ILE A 227 7.62 -0.16 -13.53
N LEU A 228 7.38 -0.89 -14.61
CA LEU A 228 6.07 -0.98 -15.25
C LEU A 228 5.01 -1.40 -14.21
N THR A 229 5.27 -2.48 -13.48
CA THR A 229 4.37 -2.98 -12.43
C THR A 229 4.16 -1.97 -11.30
N SER A 230 5.16 -1.13 -11.00
CA SER A 230 5.06 -0.04 -10.03
C SER A 230 4.21 1.14 -10.55
N ILE A 231 4.26 1.47 -11.84
CA ILE A 231 3.42 2.53 -12.44
C ILE A 231 1.93 2.16 -12.32
N PHE A 232 1.59 0.88 -12.48
CA PHE A 232 0.21 0.40 -12.32
C PHE A 232 -0.34 0.56 -10.89
N TRP A 233 0.52 0.62 -9.86
CA TRP A 233 0.08 1.05 -8.53
C TRP A 233 -0.38 2.50 -8.52
N SER A 234 0.37 3.41 -9.15
CA SER A 234 -0.01 4.82 -9.21
C SER A 234 -1.28 5.04 -10.03
N ILE A 235 -1.46 4.27 -11.12
CA ILE A 235 -2.71 4.26 -11.88
C ILE A 235 -3.88 3.81 -11.00
N GLY A 236 -3.71 2.75 -10.21
CA GLY A 236 -4.76 2.30 -9.27
C GLY A 236 -5.08 3.34 -8.19
N ASN A 237 -4.09 4.11 -7.75
CA ASN A 237 -4.29 5.22 -6.83
C ASN A 237 -5.14 6.35 -7.45
N MET A 238 -4.82 6.74 -8.69
CA MET A 238 -5.61 7.72 -9.45
C MET A 238 -7.04 7.22 -9.70
N LEU A 239 -7.18 5.94 -10.04
CA LEU A 239 -8.49 5.34 -10.31
C LEU A 239 -9.34 5.24 -9.04
N LEU A 240 -8.75 4.99 -7.87
CA LEU A 240 -9.46 5.06 -6.59
C LEU A 240 -10.09 6.44 -6.36
N ALA A 241 -9.34 7.52 -6.60
CA ALA A 241 -9.85 8.88 -6.44
C ALA A 241 -11.05 9.16 -7.37
N MET A 242 -10.96 8.69 -8.62
CA MET A 242 -12.03 8.83 -9.61
C MET A 242 -13.28 8.04 -9.22
N VAL A 243 -13.12 6.78 -8.79
CA VAL A 243 -14.24 5.94 -8.36
C VAL A 243 -14.89 6.50 -7.09
N ALA A 244 -14.10 6.97 -6.13
CA ALA A 244 -14.61 7.58 -4.90
C ALA A 244 -15.38 8.88 -5.16
N TYR A 245 -14.99 9.67 -6.17
CA TYR A 245 -15.74 10.87 -6.57
C TYR A 245 -17.11 10.54 -7.18
N LEU A 246 -17.19 9.45 -7.95
CA LEU A 246 -18.42 9.02 -8.63
C LEU A 246 -19.37 8.27 -7.68
N VAL A 247 -18.85 7.50 -6.73
CA VAL A 247 -19.61 6.64 -5.83
C VAL A 247 -19.51 7.17 -4.40
N ARG A 248 -20.56 7.85 -3.95
CA ARG A 248 -20.62 8.55 -2.65
C ARG A 248 -21.16 7.71 -1.49
N GLU A 249 -21.68 6.52 -1.78
CA GLU A 249 -22.13 5.55 -0.78
C GLU A 249 -21.07 4.48 -0.54
N TRP A 250 -20.77 4.23 0.73
CA TRP A 250 -19.65 3.39 1.10
C TRP A 250 -19.80 1.91 0.72
N HIS A 251 -21.01 1.34 0.80
CA HIS A 251 -21.27 -0.04 0.39
C HIS A 251 -20.96 -0.25 -1.09
N TRP A 252 -21.49 0.63 -1.95
CA TRP A 252 -21.24 0.58 -3.39
C TRP A 252 -19.80 0.90 -3.75
N LEU A 253 -19.13 1.77 -2.99
CA LEU A 253 -17.71 2.06 -3.18
C LEU A 253 -16.85 0.80 -2.96
N LEU A 254 -17.15 0.00 -1.93
CA LEU A 254 -16.50 -1.30 -1.70
C LEU A 254 -16.74 -2.27 -2.86
N VAL A 255 -17.98 -2.36 -3.37
CA VAL A 255 -18.30 -3.21 -4.53
C VAL A 255 -17.53 -2.75 -5.77
N ALA A 256 -17.53 -1.44 -6.05
CA ALA A 256 -16.85 -0.85 -7.21
C ALA A 256 -15.34 -1.08 -7.18
N VAL A 257 -14.71 -0.96 -6.00
CA VAL A 257 -13.28 -1.22 -5.79
C VAL A 257 -12.94 -2.71 -5.85
N THR A 258 -13.84 -3.58 -5.44
CA THR A 258 -13.65 -5.04 -5.52
C THR A 258 -13.86 -5.57 -6.95
N GLY A 259 -14.64 -4.88 -7.78
CA GLY A 259 -14.96 -5.26 -9.16
C GLY A 259 -13.75 -5.60 -10.04
N PRO A 260 -12.68 -4.79 -10.11
CA PRO A 260 -11.51 -5.09 -10.93
C PRO A 260 -10.71 -6.32 -10.46
N CYS A 261 -10.96 -6.87 -9.27
CA CYS A 261 -10.43 -8.17 -8.85
C CYS A 261 -11.05 -9.31 -9.67
N LEU A 262 -12.34 -9.23 -10.01
CA LEU A 262 -13.02 -10.23 -10.86
C LEU A 262 -12.40 -10.26 -12.26
N LEU A 263 -12.15 -9.08 -12.84
CA LEU A 263 -11.44 -8.98 -14.12
C LEU A 263 -10.06 -9.64 -14.04
N SER A 264 -9.33 -9.38 -12.95
CA SER A 264 -8.02 -9.99 -12.70
C SER A 264 -8.08 -11.51 -12.63
N ILE A 265 -9.11 -12.09 -12.00
CA ILE A 265 -9.33 -13.55 -11.94
C ILE A 265 -9.50 -14.14 -13.34
N VAL A 266 -10.33 -13.52 -14.19
CA VAL A 266 -10.52 -13.96 -15.57
C VAL A 266 -9.19 -13.87 -16.35
N CYS A 267 -8.47 -12.76 -16.19
CA CYS A 267 -7.18 -12.55 -16.84
C CYS A 267 -6.09 -13.55 -16.42
N LEU A 268 -6.13 -14.09 -15.20
CA LEU A 268 -5.15 -15.09 -14.75
C LEU A 268 -5.24 -16.44 -15.46
N TRP A 269 -6.33 -16.73 -16.18
CA TRP A 269 -6.44 -17.97 -16.91
C TRP A 269 -5.35 -18.11 -18.00
N TRP A 270 -4.96 -16.99 -18.61
CA TRP A 270 -3.89 -16.91 -19.61
C TRP A 270 -2.48 -16.93 -19.03
N VAL A 271 -2.31 -16.70 -17.73
CA VAL A 271 -0.99 -16.71 -17.07
C VAL A 271 -0.56 -18.16 -16.78
N PRO A 272 0.62 -18.61 -17.21
CA PRO A 272 1.16 -19.92 -16.83
C PRO A 272 1.69 -19.91 -15.39
N GLU A 273 1.80 -21.10 -14.80
CA GLU A 273 2.52 -21.26 -13.52
C GLU A 273 4.03 -21.03 -13.72
N SER A 274 4.72 -20.60 -12.67
CA SER A 274 6.17 -20.34 -12.71
C SER A 274 6.95 -21.54 -13.24
N ALA A 275 7.68 -21.34 -14.34
CA ALA A 275 8.55 -22.37 -14.90
C ALA A 275 9.65 -22.79 -13.91
N ARG A 276 10.20 -21.84 -13.15
CA ARG A 276 11.21 -22.12 -12.11
C ARG A 276 10.65 -22.99 -11.00
N TRP A 277 9.46 -22.63 -10.49
CA TRP A 277 8.79 -23.41 -9.45
C TRP A 277 8.45 -24.84 -9.93
N LEU A 278 7.98 -24.98 -11.16
CA LEU A 278 7.67 -26.29 -11.75
C LEU A 278 8.91 -27.20 -11.85
N ILE A 279 10.05 -26.65 -12.27
CA ILE A 279 11.33 -27.38 -12.32
C ILE A 279 11.77 -27.75 -10.90
N ALA A 280 11.73 -26.79 -9.97
CA ALA A 280 12.14 -26.97 -8.59
C ALA A 280 11.31 -28.02 -7.82
N ASN A 281 10.07 -28.29 -8.26
CA ASN A 281 9.18 -29.30 -7.70
C ASN A 281 9.09 -30.58 -8.55
N GLY A 282 10.02 -30.79 -9.48
CA GLY A 282 10.09 -32.01 -10.29
C GLY A 282 9.00 -32.16 -11.36
N LYS A 283 8.15 -31.14 -11.56
CA LYS A 283 7.08 -31.11 -12.57
C LYS A 283 7.62 -30.72 -13.95
N VAL A 284 8.70 -31.37 -14.39
CA VAL A 284 9.46 -31.02 -15.60
C VAL A 284 8.61 -31.07 -16.87
N LYS A 285 7.70 -32.03 -17.00
CA LYS A 285 6.81 -32.15 -18.16
C LYS A 285 5.90 -30.91 -18.34
N GLN A 286 5.39 -30.37 -17.22
CA GLN A 286 4.55 -29.16 -17.25
C GLN A 286 5.39 -27.92 -17.55
N ALA A 287 6.56 -27.78 -16.91
CA ALA A 287 7.50 -26.69 -17.19
C ALA A 287 7.84 -26.61 -18.68
N HIS A 288 8.22 -27.76 -19.26
CA HIS A 288 8.54 -27.89 -20.67
C HIS A 288 7.37 -27.48 -21.59
N ARG A 289 6.13 -27.89 -21.27
CA ARG A 289 4.94 -27.50 -22.06
C ARG A 289 4.72 -25.98 -22.06
N HIS A 290 4.91 -25.32 -20.93
CA HIS A 290 4.78 -23.86 -20.84
C HIS A 290 5.89 -23.13 -21.59
N LEU A 291 7.13 -23.62 -21.51
CA LEU A 291 8.28 -23.08 -22.24
C LEU A 291 8.13 -23.23 -23.76
N LEU A 292 7.61 -24.36 -24.24
CA LEU A 292 7.27 -24.54 -25.66
C LEU A 292 6.19 -23.57 -26.14
N ARG A 293 5.15 -23.32 -25.33
CA ARG A 293 4.13 -22.33 -25.64
C ARG A 293 4.73 -20.93 -25.74
N CYS A 294 5.65 -20.59 -24.83
CA CYS A 294 6.41 -19.34 -24.88
C CYS A 294 7.22 -19.23 -26.19
N ALA A 295 8.01 -20.26 -26.54
CA ALA A 295 8.81 -20.29 -27.77
C ALA A 295 7.96 -20.10 -29.02
N ARG A 296 6.80 -20.78 -29.09
CA ARG A 296 5.87 -20.68 -30.21
C ARG A 296 5.30 -19.26 -30.35
N MET A 297 4.90 -18.62 -29.25
CA MET A 297 4.39 -17.25 -29.27
C MET A 297 5.46 -16.21 -29.59
N ASN A 298 6.73 -16.51 -29.29
CA ASN A 298 7.88 -15.68 -29.64
C ASN A 298 8.43 -15.96 -31.04
N GLY A 299 7.80 -16.86 -31.83
CA GLY A 299 8.16 -17.10 -33.22
C GLY A 299 9.38 -18.00 -33.45
N ARG A 300 9.90 -18.67 -32.41
CA ARG A 300 10.98 -19.66 -32.51
C ARG A 300 10.44 -20.98 -33.07
N LYS A 301 10.48 -21.15 -34.40
CA LYS A 301 9.98 -22.35 -35.11
C LYS A 301 10.84 -23.60 -34.89
N ASP A 302 12.12 -23.45 -34.61
CA ASP A 302 13.07 -24.56 -34.36
C ASP A 302 12.72 -25.38 -33.11
N PHE A 303 11.92 -24.80 -32.21
CA PHE A 303 11.41 -25.42 -30.99
C PHE A 303 9.92 -25.78 -31.10
N ALA A 304 9.26 -25.50 -32.23
CA ALA A 304 7.81 -25.56 -32.38
C ALA A 304 7.29 -26.83 -33.07
N VAL A 305 8.13 -27.85 -33.25
CA VAL A 305 7.72 -29.11 -33.90
C VAL A 305 6.75 -29.89 -32.99
N SER A 306 5.69 -30.41 -33.63
CA SER A 306 4.51 -31.06 -33.04
C SER A 306 4.87 -32.33 -32.24
N PRO A 307 4.03 -32.79 -31.29
CA PRO A 307 4.34 -33.91 -30.40
C PRO A 307 4.38 -35.32 -31.05
N GLU A 308 4.18 -35.47 -32.36
CA GLU A 308 3.79 -36.76 -32.95
C GLU A 308 4.71 -37.34 -34.02
N GLU A 309 5.75 -36.67 -34.49
CA GLU A 309 6.76 -37.31 -35.35
C GLU A 309 8.16 -36.87 -34.93
N ASP A 310 8.97 -37.88 -34.57
CA ASP A 310 10.37 -37.82 -34.13
C ASP A 310 10.73 -36.68 -33.16
N VAL A 311 10.79 -36.99 -31.86
CA VAL A 311 11.27 -36.08 -30.82
C VAL A 311 12.63 -35.51 -31.25
N PRO A 312 12.71 -34.22 -31.64
CA PRO A 312 13.96 -33.63 -32.05
C PRO A 312 14.97 -33.76 -30.90
N LEU A 313 16.23 -34.09 -31.22
CA LEU A 313 17.33 -34.24 -30.26
C LEU A 313 17.39 -33.05 -29.27
N THR A 314 17.00 -31.86 -29.72
CA THR A 314 16.89 -30.61 -28.96
C THR A 314 15.82 -30.65 -27.85
N ILE A 315 14.65 -31.24 -28.10
CA ILE A 315 13.56 -31.36 -27.10
C ILE A 315 13.94 -32.34 -25.99
N TYR A 316 14.58 -33.45 -26.34
CA TYR A 316 15.09 -34.42 -25.36
C TYR A 316 16.23 -33.83 -24.54
N ALA A 317 17.18 -33.13 -25.19
CA ALA A 317 18.26 -32.42 -24.53
C ALA A 317 17.73 -31.35 -23.56
N GLN A 318 16.69 -30.59 -23.94
CA GLN A 318 16.09 -29.59 -23.08
C GLN A 318 15.42 -30.21 -21.85
N ARG A 319 14.72 -31.34 -22.01
CA ARG A 319 14.17 -32.11 -20.87
C ARG A 319 15.28 -32.63 -19.94
N ILE A 320 16.39 -33.13 -20.49
CA ILE A 320 17.54 -33.56 -19.69
C ILE A 320 18.15 -32.39 -18.92
N VAL A 321 18.31 -31.22 -19.56
CA VAL A 321 18.81 -30.00 -18.90
C VAL A 321 17.88 -29.59 -17.77
N LEU A 322 16.56 -29.59 -18.00
CA LEU A 322 15.57 -29.28 -16.96
C LEU A 322 15.57 -30.32 -15.81
N GLN A 323 15.74 -31.62 -16.13
CA GLN A 323 15.90 -32.67 -15.11
C GLN A 323 17.18 -32.50 -14.30
N ARG A 324 18.31 -32.15 -14.94
CA ARG A 324 19.56 -31.83 -14.25
C ARG A 324 19.39 -30.64 -13.31
N MET A 325 18.72 -29.57 -13.75
CA MET A 325 18.41 -28.42 -12.89
C MET A 325 17.51 -28.80 -11.69
N ALA A 326 16.59 -29.76 -11.87
CA ALA A 326 15.74 -30.25 -10.79
C ALA A 326 16.52 -31.11 -9.77
N THR A 327 17.50 -31.91 -10.22
CA THR A 327 18.34 -32.76 -9.35
C THR A 327 19.55 -32.02 -8.76
N GLU A 328 20.03 -30.95 -9.39
CA GLU A 328 21.10 -30.07 -8.88
C GLU A 328 20.66 -29.18 -7.71
N LYS A 329 19.44 -29.35 -7.19
CA LYS A 329 19.01 -28.78 -5.91
C LYS A 329 19.90 -29.35 -4.81
N LYS A 330 21.09 -28.77 -4.65
CA LYS A 330 21.96 -29.01 -3.50
C LYS A 330 21.07 -28.76 -2.28
N PRO A 331 21.04 -29.65 -1.28
CA PRO A 331 20.45 -29.36 0.02
C PRO A 331 21.35 -28.33 0.72
N GLY A 332 21.40 -27.11 0.20
CA GLY A 332 21.97 -25.97 0.90
C GLY A 332 21.12 -25.76 2.14
N ARG A 333 21.77 -25.69 3.31
CA ARG A 333 21.14 -25.45 4.62
C ARG A 333 19.93 -24.54 4.48
N SER A 334 18.76 -24.97 4.93
CA SER A 334 17.61 -24.06 5.02
C SER A 334 17.94 -22.97 6.02
N TYR A 335 18.39 -21.81 5.52
CA TYR A 335 18.68 -20.68 6.37
C TYR A 335 17.35 -20.14 6.91
N SER A 336 17.21 -20.12 8.23
CA SER A 336 16.04 -19.55 8.92
C SER A 336 16.20 -18.03 9.08
N TYR A 337 15.13 -17.30 9.40
CA TYR A 337 15.18 -15.86 9.71
C TYR A 337 16.20 -15.51 10.80
N ILE A 338 16.46 -16.43 11.74
CA ILE A 338 17.47 -16.28 12.80
C ILE A 338 18.87 -16.04 12.22
N SER A 339 19.16 -16.58 11.02
CA SER A 339 20.45 -16.38 10.35
C SER A 339 20.74 -14.93 9.99
N LEU A 340 19.71 -14.08 9.83
CA LEU A 340 19.85 -12.64 9.56
C LEU A 340 20.50 -11.89 10.74
N PHE A 341 20.31 -12.39 11.96
CA PHE A 341 20.80 -11.75 13.19
C PHE A 341 22.03 -12.42 13.78
N ARG A 342 22.55 -13.46 13.10
CA ARG A 342 23.64 -14.30 13.63
C ARG A 342 24.97 -13.58 13.64
N THR A 343 25.34 -12.93 12.54
CA THR A 343 26.63 -12.27 12.36
C THR A 343 26.52 -10.76 12.62
N PRO A 344 27.57 -10.10 13.14
CA PRO A 344 27.47 -8.70 13.58
C PRO A 344 27.19 -7.73 12.42
N VAL A 345 27.82 -7.95 11.26
CA VAL A 345 27.60 -7.10 10.07
C VAL A 345 26.18 -7.29 9.52
N LEU A 346 25.72 -8.54 9.37
CA LEU A 346 24.38 -8.83 8.87
C LEU A 346 23.29 -8.38 9.84
N ARG A 347 23.54 -8.45 11.15
CA ARG A 347 22.66 -7.89 12.18
C ARG A 347 22.53 -6.38 12.03
N LYS A 348 23.64 -5.67 11.82
CA LYS A 348 23.62 -4.22 11.56
C LYS A 348 22.81 -3.91 10.30
N ILE A 349 23.04 -4.62 9.19
CA ILE A 349 22.28 -4.46 7.95
C ILE A 349 20.80 -4.74 8.18
N SER A 350 20.45 -5.79 8.92
CA SER A 350 19.07 -6.17 9.19
C SER A 350 18.33 -5.15 10.06
N LEU A 351 18.95 -4.69 11.15
CA LEU A 351 18.35 -3.67 12.01
C LEU A 351 18.20 -2.33 11.29
N CYS A 352 19.23 -1.88 10.57
CA CYS A 352 19.19 -0.61 9.83
C CYS A 352 18.18 -0.67 8.68
N SER A 353 18.17 -1.75 7.89
CA SER A 353 17.19 -1.93 6.81
C SER A 353 15.77 -2.03 7.35
N GLY A 354 15.54 -2.73 8.47
CA GLY A 354 14.24 -2.77 9.15
C GLY A 354 13.76 -1.37 9.54
N ALA A 355 14.61 -0.55 10.17
CA ALA A 355 14.29 0.82 10.55
C ALA A 355 13.97 1.71 9.33
N VAL A 356 14.75 1.60 8.25
CA VAL A 356 14.49 2.34 6.99
C VAL A 356 13.15 1.93 6.40
N TRP A 357 12.85 0.63 6.30
CA TRP A 357 11.58 0.12 5.80
C TRP A 357 10.38 0.56 6.64
N PHE A 358 10.54 0.59 7.97
CA PHE A 358 9.54 1.13 8.88
C PHE A 358 9.27 2.60 8.54
N GLY A 359 10.30 3.45 8.50
CA GLY A 359 10.15 4.89 8.24
C GLY A 359 9.57 5.19 6.86
N VAL A 360 9.99 4.45 5.84
CA VAL A 360 9.45 4.55 4.47
C VAL A 360 7.95 4.26 4.45
N ALA A 361 7.52 3.12 5.01
CA ALA A 361 6.11 2.73 4.98
C ALA A 361 5.25 3.62 5.89
N PHE A 362 5.74 3.92 7.08
CA PHE A 362 5.07 4.79 8.04
C PHE A 362 4.81 6.18 7.45
N SER A 363 5.82 6.80 6.83
CA SER A 363 5.68 8.12 6.20
C SER A 363 4.81 8.07 4.95
N TYR A 364 4.96 7.04 4.12
CA TYR A 364 4.17 6.88 2.90
C TYR A 364 2.67 6.77 3.20
N TYR A 365 2.29 5.86 4.10
CA TYR A 365 0.88 5.68 4.45
C TYR A 365 0.36 6.84 5.30
N GLY A 366 1.17 7.43 6.19
CA GLY A 366 0.80 8.63 6.94
C GLY A 366 0.43 9.80 6.02
N MET A 367 1.28 10.12 5.03
CA MET A 367 0.97 11.16 4.03
C MET A 367 -0.22 10.78 3.15
N SER A 368 -0.29 9.51 2.72
CA SER A 368 -1.38 9.07 1.83
C SER A 368 -2.74 9.04 2.53
N MET A 369 -2.78 8.94 3.86
CA MET A 369 -4.02 8.92 4.63
C MET A 369 -4.42 10.31 5.16
N ASN A 370 -3.48 11.25 5.27
CA ASN A 370 -3.76 12.63 5.65
C ASN A 370 -4.19 13.50 4.44
N LEU A 371 -5.33 13.20 3.79
CA LEU A 371 -5.74 13.93 2.58
C LEU A 371 -6.32 15.33 2.82
N THR A 372 -6.73 15.63 4.05
CA THR A 372 -7.45 16.87 4.41
C THR A 372 -6.52 17.99 4.88
N GLY A 373 -5.28 17.70 5.29
CA GLY A 373 -4.35 18.68 5.88
C GLY A 373 -3.72 19.69 4.90
N PHE A 374 -3.89 19.50 3.59
CA PHE A 374 -3.13 20.22 2.55
C PHE A 374 -3.91 21.31 1.79
N GLY A 375 -5.18 21.52 2.16
CA GLY A 375 -6.00 22.61 1.62
C GLY A 375 -6.59 22.39 0.23
N LEU A 376 -6.42 21.18 -0.34
CA LEU A 376 -7.13 20.72 -1.54
C LEU A 376 -8.35 19.86 -1.14
N ASN A 377 -9.29 19.71 -2.06
CA ASN A 377 -10.35 18.71 -1.92
C ASN A 377 -9.74 17.31 -1.85
N MET A 378 -10.21 16.45 -0.94
CA MET A 378 -9.66 15.11 -0.71
C MET A 378 -9.56 14.25 -1.99
N TYR A 379 -10.53 14.35 -2.90
CA TYR A 379 -10.49 13.59 -4.17
C TYR A 379 -9.34 14.07 -5.06
N LEU A 380 -9.16 15.40 -5.15
CA LEU A 380 -8.09 16.01 -5.91
C LEU A 380 -6.72 15.73 -5.28
N SER A 381 -6.61 15.81 -3.96
CA SER A 381 -5.40 15.44 -3.21
C SER A 381 -4.94 14.03 -3.56
N GLN A 382 -5.84 13.04 -3.49
CA GLN A 382 -5.53 11.65 -3.82
C GLN A 382 -5.09 11.47 -5.28
N PHE A 383 -5.79 12.13 -6.21
CA PHE A 383 -5.49 12.04 -7.64
C PHE A 383 -4.11 12.63 -7.98
N VAL A 384 -3.80 13.82 -7.44
CA VAL A 384 -2.50 14.47 -7.65
C VAL A 384 -1.37 13.69 -6.97
N PHE A 385 -1.63 13.10 -5.80
CA PHE A 385 -0.70 12.17 -5.17
C PHE A 385 -0.41 10.95 -6.03
N GLY A 386 -1.40 10.41 -6.75
CA GLY A 386 -1.17 9.36 -7.74
C GLY A 386 -0.33 9.81 -8.94
N ILE A 387 -0.56 11.03 -9.44
CA ILE A 387 0.18 11.58 -10.59
C ILE A 387 1.65 11.78 -10.26
N ILE A 388 1.99 12.38 -9.11
CA ILE A 388 3.38 12.72 -8.77
C ILE A 388 4.27 11.50 -8.53
N GLU A 389 3.68 10.35 -8.18
CA GLU A 389 4.42 9.09 -8.02
C GLU A 389 5.09 8.62 -9.32
N ILE A 390 4.46 8.85 -10.48
CA ILE A 390 4.97 8.41 -11.78
C ILE A 390 6.30 9.10 -12.14
N PRO A 391 6.39 10.44 -12.22
CA PRO A 391 7.66 11.10 -12.51
C PRO A 391 8.69 10.86 -11.40
N ALA A 392 8.27 10.77 -10.13
CA ALA A 392 9.19 10.45 -9.03
C ALA A 392 9.90 9.10 -9.24
N LYS A 393 9.15 8.05 -9.61
CA LYS A 393 9.71 6.73 -9.94
C LYS A 393 10.72 6.79 -11.09
N MET A 394 10.38 7.51 -12.16
CA MET A 394 11.24 7.64 -13.35
C MET A 394 12.53 8.41 -13.05
N ILE A 395 12.43 9.50 -12.28
CA ILE A 395 13.60 10.30 -11.87
C ILE A 395 14.50 9.47 -10.95
N MET A 396 13.95 8.76 -9.97
CA MET A 396 14.73 7.94 -9.06
C MET A 396 15.47 6.80 -9.75
N TYR A 397 14.87 6.19 -10.77
CA TYR A 397 15.54 5.17 -11.56
C TYR A 397 16.86 5.69 -12.16
N VAL A 398 16.88 6.92 -12.66
CA VAL A 398 18.09 7.56 -13.17
C VAL A 398 19.03 7.95 -12.03
N LEU A 399 18.48 8.48 -10.93
CA LEU A 399 19.25 9.00 -9.80
C LEU A 399 20.05 7.90 -9.09
N VAL A 400 19.44 6.74 -8.86
CA VAL A 400 20.07 5.59 -8.18
C VAL A 400 21.27 5.04 -8.95
N ASN A 401 21.26 5.18 -10.28
CA ASN A 401 22.37 4.78 -11.14
C ASN A 401 23.52 5.79 -11.17
N ARG A 402 23.27 7.08 -10.86
CA ARG A 402 24.31 8.12 -10.86
C ARG A 402 24.87 8.45 -9.48
N ILE A 403 24.02 8.61 -8.48
CA ILE A 403 24.39 9.05 -7.13
C ILE A 403 24.67 7.86 -6.20
N GLY A 404 24.11 6.69 -6.52
CA GLY A 404 24.16 5.49 -5.70
C GLY A 404 22.89 5.26 -4.90
N ARG A 405 22.74 4.06 -4.33
CA ARG A 405 21.51 3.60 -3.66
C ARG A 405 21.40 4.20 -2.26
N ARG A 406 22.51 4.24 -1.53
CA ARG A 406 22.54 4.71 -0.13
C ARG A 406 22.13 6.17 -0.02
N GLN A 407 22.77 7.03 -0.82
CA GLN A 407 22.52 8.46 -0.84
C GLN A 407 21.10 8.77 -1.34
N SER A 408 20.66 8.09 -2.40
CA SER A 408 19.30 8.24 -2.94
C SER A 408 18.24 7.88 -1.90
N GLN A 409 18.42 6.77 -1.16
CA GLN A 409 17.49 6.34 -0.13
C GLN A 409 17.45 7.30 1.06
N ALA A 410 18.61 7.70 1.57
CA ALA A 410 18.72 8.58 2.73
C ALA A 410 18.08 9.95 2.46
N TRP A 411 18.47 10.59 1.35
CA TRP A 411 17.97 11.92 1.01
C TRP A 411 16.50 11.91 0.61
N ALA A 412 16.00 10.90 -0.10
CA ALA A 412 14.58 10.82 -0.42
C ALA A 412 13.71 10.79 0.85
N LEU A 413 14.12 10.02 1.86
CA LEU A 413 13.37 9.92 3.12
C LEU A 413 13.52 11.17 4.00
N ILE A 414 14.73 11.76 4.08
CA ILE A 414 14.97 13.01 4.81
C ILE A 414 14.18 14.17 4.18
N LEU A 415 14.22 14.32 2.85
CA LEU A 415 13.46 15.35 2.14
C LEU A 415 11.95 15.17 2.32
N THR A 416 11.47 13.92 2.38
CA THR A 416 10.06 13.64 2.74
C THR A 416 9.73 14.22 4.11
N GLY A 417 10.54 13.93 5.13
CA GLY A 417 10.36 14.46 6.49
C GLY A 417 10.42 15.99 6.54
N LEU A 418 11.38 16.59 5.84
CA LEU A 418 11.50 18.05 5.74
C LEU A 418 10.29 18.70 5.07
N CYS A 419 9.73 18.11 4.02
CA CYS A 419 8.49 18.58 3.40
C CYS A 419 7.29 18.49 4.35
N ILE A 420 7.20 17.43 5.16
CA ILE A 420 6.15 17.31 6.19
C ILE A 420 6.35 18.40 7.26
N GLY A 421 7.57 18.55 7.79
CA GLY A 421 7.88 19.59 8.78
C GLY A 421 7.65 21.02 8.27
N ALA A 422 7.98 21.29 7.00
CA ALA A 422 7.70 22.58 6.37
C ALA A 422 6.19 22.87 6.30
N ASN A 423 5.36 21.87 6.01
CA ASN A 423 3.90 22.03 6.00
C ASN A 423 3.32 22.41 7.38
N VAL A 424 3.93 21.94 8.47
CA VAL A 424 3.53 22.31 9.84
C VAL A 424 3.75 23.81 10.09
N ILE A 425 4.86 24.36 9.58
CA ILE A 425 5.28 25.75 9.81
C ILE A 425 4.48 26.73 8.94
N ILE A 426 4.06 26.30 7.74
CA ILE A 426 3.36 27.18 6.80
C ILE A 426 1.92 27.48 7.31
N PRO A 427 1.57 28.77 7.50
CA PRO A 427 0.24 29.16 7.96
C PRO A 427 -0.89 28.68 7.03
N LYS A 428 -2.06 28.37 7.61
CA LYS A 428 -3.28 27.97 6.90
C LYS A 428 -3.67 28.84 5.67
N PRO A 429 -3.53 30.19 5.67
CA PRO A 429 -3.93 31.00 4.51
C PRO A 429 -3.12 30.73 3.24
N PHE A 430 -1.91 30.16 3.33
CA PHE A 430 -1.07 29.85 2.17
C PHE A 430 -1.35 28.44 1.61
N THR A 431 -2.61 28.15 1.30
CA THR A 431 -3.11 26.86 0.82
C THR A 431 -2.30 26.33 -0.37
N SER A 432 -2.08 27.15 -1.40
CA SER A 432 -1.35 26.74 -2.61
C SER A 432 0.09 26.30 -2.31
N LEU A 433 0.78 26.98 -1.40
CA LEU A 433 2.15 26.64 -1.01
C LEU A 433 2.17 25.32 -0.25
N ARG A 434 1.25 25.12 0.70
CA ARG A 434 1.09 23.86 1.45
C ARG A 434 0.85 22.68 0.50
N SER A 435 -0.05 22.85 -0.46
CA SER A 435 -0.34 21.83 -1.46
C SER A 435 0.91 21.45 -2.27
N VAL A 436 1.66 22.43 -2.78
CA VAL A 436 2.89 22.16 -3.57
C VAL A 436 3.93 21.40 -2.74
N VAL A 437 4.17 21.83 -1.50
CA VAL A 437 5.15 21.17 -0.60
C VAL A 437 4.70 19.75 -0.26
N ALA A 438 3.40 19.53 -0.03
CA ALA A 438 2.84 18.21 0.23
C ALA A 438 2.97 17.26 -0.97
N ILE A 439 2.69 17.75 -2.17
CA ILE A 439 2.83 16.98 -3.42
C ILE A 439 4.30 16.59 -3.64
N MET A 440 5.23 17.52 -3.43
CA MET A 440 6.66 17.23 -3.49
C MET A 440 7.09 16.18 -2.45
N GLY A 441 6.65 16.33 -1.19
CA GLY A 441 6.92 15.37 -0.13
C GLY A 441 6.38 13.97 -0.46
N LYS A 442 5.19 13.88 -1.06
CA LYS A 442 4.61 12.61 -1.53
C LYS A 442 5.45 11.96 -2.63
N GLY A 443 5.96 12.77 -3.56
CA GLY A 443 6.89 12.32 -4.60
C GLY A 443 8.18 11.75 -4.01
N PHE A 444 8.79 12.44 -3.04
CA PHE A 444 9.99 11.95 -2.34
C PHE A 444 9.72 10.69 -1.50
N SER A 445 8.53 10.58 -0.92
CA SER A 445 8.13 9.39 -0.16
C SER A 445 8.05 8.15 -1.07
N GLU A 446 7.45 8.29 -2.25
CA GLU A 446 7.40 7.21 -3.25
C GLU A 446 8.78 6.88 -3.80
N ALA A 447 9.60 7.89 -4.04
CA ALA A 447 10.99 7.73 -4.44
C ALA A 447 11.78 6.85 -3.44
N ALA A 448 11.58 7.09 -2.14
CA ALA A 448 12.16 6.27 -1.08
C ALA A 448 11.57 4.85 -1.06
N PHE A 449 10.26 4.69 -1.32
CA PHE A 449 9.60 3.38 -1.39
C PHE A 449 10.11 2.52 -2.56
N THR A 450 10.34 3.14 -3.72
CA THR A 450 10.87 2.44 -4.89
C THR A 450 12.34 2.07 -4.69
N THR A 451 13.14 2.98 -4.13
CA THR A 451 14.59 2.76 -3.92
C THR A 451 14.85 1.68 -2.87
N VAL A 452 14.06 1.61 -1.80
CA VAL A 452 14.29 0.65 -0.71
C VAL A 452 14.11 -0.80 -1.15
N PHE A 453 13.18 -1.10 -2.08
CA PHE A 453 13.04 -2.45 -2.65
C PHE A 453 14.30 -2.90 -3.37
N LEU A 454 14.84 -2.03 -4.24
CA LEU A 454 16.05 -2.31 -4.99
C LEU A 454 17.24 -2.46 -4.03
N TYR A 455 17.42 -1.48 -3.14
CA TYR A 455 18.55 -1.45 -2.23
C TYR A 455 18.59 -2.69 -1.32
N THR A 456 17.43 -3.13 -0.82
CA THR A 456 17.33 -4.33 0.03
C THR A 456 17.67 -5.60 -0.73
N SER A 457 17.29 -5.69 -2.01
CA SER A 457 17.66 -6.84 -2.84
C SER A 457 19.17 -6.92 -3.13
N GLU A 458 19.86 -5.78 -3.13
CA GLU A 458 21.31 -5.72 -3.34
C GLU A 458 22.11 -5.90 -2.03
N LEU A 459 21.56 -5.50 -0.88
CA LEU A 459 22.20 -5.58 0.44
C LEU A 459 22.34 -7.00 0.98
N TYR A 460 21.33 -7.85 0.78
CA TYR A 460 21.33 -9.19 1.33
C TYR A 460 22.02 -10.20 0.40
N PRO A 461 22.76 -11.18 0.97
CA PRO A 461 23.44 -12.19 0.18
C PRO A 461 22.40 -13.07 -0.50
N THR A 462 22.74 -13.61 -1.66
CA THR A 462 21.81 -14.34 -2.51
C THR A 462 21.11 -15.50 -1.76
N VAL A 463 21.81 -16.15 -0.84
CA VAL A 463 21.25 -17.22 0.03
C VAL A 463 20.24 -16.74 1.08
N LEU A 464 20.29 -15.46 1.51
CA LEU A 464 19.39 -14.89 2.53
C LEU A 464 18.47 -13.80 1.99
N ARG A 465 18.60 -13.41 0.72
CA ARG A 465 17.87 -12.29 0.11
C ARG A 465 16.36 -12.40 0.31
N GLN A 466 15.79 -13.58 0.10
CA GLN A 466 14.35 -13.81 0.29
C GLN A 466 13.92 -13.64 1.75
N ASN A 467 14.71 -14.15 2.70
CA ASN A 467 14.44 -14.01 4.13
C ASN A 467 14.57 -12.55 4.58
N GLY A 468 15.61 -11.85 4.11
CA GLY A 468 15.84 -10.42 4.39
C GLY A 468 14.70 -9.55 3.88
N MET A 469 14.29 -9.74 2.62
CA MET A 469 13.12 -9.06 2.03
C MET A 469 11.82 -9.38 2.78
N GLY A 470 11.64 -10.63 3.23
CA GLY A 470 10.48 -11.01 4.04
C GLY A 470 10.44 -10.31 5.39
N TYR A 471 11.58 -10.27 6.10
CA TYR A 471 11.71 -9.57 7.39
C TYR A 471 11.45 -8.07 7.23
N THR A 472 12.10 -7.42 6.27
CA THR A 472 11.93 -5.97 6.09
C THR A 472 10.52 -5.63 5.61
N SER A 473 9.90 -6.47 4.79
CA SER A 473 8.49 -6.31 4.39
C SER A 473 7.55 -6.42 5.60
N PHE A 474 7.77 -7.38 6.51
CA PHE A 474 7.01 -7.47 7.75
C PHE A 474 7.10 -6.17 8.58
N VAL A 475 8.32 -5.65 8.78
CA VAL A 475 8.55 -4.40 9.50
C VAL A 475 7.90 -3.20 8.80
N ALA A 476 7.93 -3.15 7.46
CA ALA A 476 7.24 -2.13 6.67
C ALA A 476 5.72 -2.17 6.88
N ARG A 477 5.12 -3.36 6.93
CA ARG A 477 3.68 -3.51 7.15
C ARG A 477 3.27 -3.15 8.57
N LEU A 478 4.13 -3.38 9.57
CA LEU A 478 3.95 -2.82 10.92
C LEU A 478 3.94 -1.28 10.90
N GLY A 479 4.87 -0.65 10.16
CA GLY A 479 4.87 0.79 9.96
C GLY A 479 3.57 1.31 9.33
N GLY A 480 3.05 0.60 8.32
CA GLY A 480 1.75 0.92 7.72
C GLY A 480 0.56 0.75 8.68
N ALA A 481 0.60 -0.25 9.58
CA ALA A 481 -0.45 -0.48 10.57
C ALA A 481 -0.49 0.58 11.67
N LEU A 482 0.68 1.09 12.07
CA LEU A 482 0.81 2.14 13.08
C LEU A 482 0.54 3.54 12.54
N ALA A 483 0.74 3.77 11.24
CA ALA A 483 0.56 5.09 10.64
C ALA A 483 -0.82 5.72 10.91
N PRO A 484 -1.97 5.05 10.71
CA PRO A 484 -3.29 5.64 10.99
C PRO A 484 -3.52 5.99 12.46
N LEU A 485 -2.99 5.19 13.40
CA LEU A 485 -3.17 5.43 14.84
C LEU A 485 -2.51 6.74 15.30
N VAL A 486 -1.49 7.20 14.57
CA VAL A 486 -0.78 8.44 14.88
C VAL A 486 -1.68 9.65 14.72
N PHE A 487 -2.75 9.58 13.92
CA PHE A 487 -3.72 10.67 13.82
C PHE A 487 -4.44 10.95 15.14
N LEU A 488 -4.56 9.97 16.03
CA LEU A 488 -5.19 10.15 17.34
C LEU A 488 -4.36 11.03 18.29
N LEU A 489 -3.08 11.28 17.97
CA LEU A 489 -2.23 12.16 18.76
C LEU A 489 -2.60 13.65 18.59
N ASP A 490 -3.49 13.99 17.66
CA ASP A 490 -3.95 15.37 17.46
C ASP A 490 -4.77 15.91 18.65
N GLU A 491 -5.34 15.05 19.48
CA GLU A 491 -6.02 15.40 20.75
C GLU A 491 -5.05 16.00 21.77
N VAL A 492 -3.82 15.50 21.81
CA VAL A 492 -2.78 16.01 22.73
C VAL A 492 -2.22 17.33 22.20
N TRP A 493 -1.87 17.35 20.90
CA TRP A 493 -1.42 18.56 20.22
C TRP A 493 -1.69 18.46 18.72
N ARG A 494 -2.42 19.43 18.16
CA ARG A 494 -2.91 19.43 16.77
C ARG A 494 -1.82 19.12 15.72
N SER A 495 -0.58 19.53 15.95
CA SER A 495 0.54 19.31 15.03
C SER A 495 1.38 18.06 15.32
N LEU A 496 1.10 17.33 16.41
CA LEU A 496 1.87 16.18 16.86
C LEU A 496 1.93 15.02 15.85
N PRO A 497 0.84 14.67 15.13
CA PRO A 497 0.92 13.64 14.09
C PRO A 497 1.93 14.00 12.99
N GLU A 498 1.92 15.24 12.51
CA GLU A 498 2.85 15.69 11.45
C GLU A 498 4.30 15.75 11.96
N VAL A 499 4.51 16.19 13.21
CA VAL A 499 5.84 16.21 13.85
C VAL A 499 6.39 14.79 14.04
N THR A 500 5.55 13.82 14.41
CA THR A 500 5.97 12.42 14.56
C THR A 500 6.31 11.78 13.21
N TYR A 501 5.53 12.01 12.14
CA TYR A 501 5.91 11.56 10.79
C TYR A 501 7.23 12.18 10.33
N CYS A 502 7.41 13.49 10.55
CA CYS A 502 8.66 14.19 10.24
C CYS A 502 9.86 13.59 11.00
N GLY A 503 9.74 13.44 12.32
CA GLY A 503 10.79 12.89 13.17
C GLY A 503 11.18 11.47 12.76
N VAL A 504 10.20 10.59 12.56
CA VAL A 504 10.46 9.20 12.13
C VAL A 504 11.12 9.17 10.74
N ALA A 505 10.64 9.98 9.78
CA ALA A 505 11.23 10.05 8.45
C ALA A 505 12.70 10.49 8.48
N VAL A 506 13.01 11.57 9.21
CA VAL A 506 14.38 12.09 9.31
C VAL A 506 15.31 11.13 10.05
N CYS A 507 14.84 10.55 11.17
CA CYS A 507 15.63 9.58 11.93
C CYS A 507 15.91 8.31 11.11
N CYS A 508 14.90 7.70 10.51
CA CYS A 508 15.07 6.51 9.68
C CYS A 508 15.88 6.81 8.41
N GLY A 509 15.73 8.00 7.81
CA GLY A 509 16.54 8.45 6.68
C GLY A 509 18.01 8.61 7.04
N SER A 510 18.30 9.11 8.25
CA SER A 510 19.66 9.20 8.77
C SER A 510 20.29 7.82 9.03
N VAL A 511 19.49 6.86 9.52
CA VAL A 511 19.93 5.46 9.69
C VAL A 511 20.33 4.83 8.35
N ALA A 512 19.74 5.26 7.23
CA ALA A 512 20.13 4.76 5.91
C ALA A 512 21.61 5.04 5.55
N PHE A 513 22.24 6.08 6.12
CA PHE A 513 23.68 6.33 5.91
C PHE A 513 24.58 5.27 6.54
N LEU A 514 24.09 4.54 7.55
CA LEU A 514 24.85 3.47 8.22
C LEU A 514 24.92 2.18 7.40
N LEU A 515 24.12 2.07 6.33
CA LEU A 515 24.12 0.95 5.40
C LEU A 515 25.25 1.09 4.37
N PRO A 516 25.79 -0.02 3.84
CA PRO A 516 26.85 0.02 2.82
C PRO A 516 26.29 0.43 1.45
N GLU A 517 27.12 1.11 0.64
CA GLU A 517 26.76 1.45 -0.74
C GLU A 517 26.86 0.21 -1.64
N THR A 518 25.90 0.05 -2.57
CA THR A 518 25.82 -1.11 -3.48
C THR A 518 26.08 -0.74 -4.94
N LEU A 519 26.25 0.55 -5.27
CA LEU A 519 26.56 1.01 -6.62
C LEU A 519 27.88 0.41 -7.12
N ASN A 520 27.84 -0.30 -8.26
CA ASN A 520 29.00 -0.94 -8.92
C ASN A 520 29.75 -1.96 -8.05
N VAL A 521 29.14 -2.45 -6.97
CA VAL A 521 29.69 -3.52 -6.13
C VAL A 521 29.12 -4.86 -6.58
N ARG A 522 29.93 -5.93 -6.55
CA ARG A 522 29.45 -7.28 -6.84
C ARG A 522 28.46 -7.72 -5.76
N LEU A 523 27.35 -8.32 -6.17
CA LEU A 523 26.34 -8.82 -5.25
C LEU A 523 26.91 -9.96 -4.40
N PRO A 524 26.74 -9.93 -3.07
CA PRO A 524 27.21 -11.00 -2.21
C PRO A 524 26.45 -12.30 -2.51
N GLU A 525 27.19 -13.39 -2.68
CA GLU A 525 26.61 -14.71 -2.93
C GLU A 525 26.43 -15.47 -1.61
N GLY A 526 27.43 -15.41 -0.73
CA GLY A 526 27.47 -16.03 0.59
C GLY A 526 27.44 -15.04 1.76
N ILE A 527 27.33 -15.58 2.99
CA ILE A 527 27.45 -14.78 4.23
C ILE A 527 28.89 -14.29 4.40
N GLU A 528 29.86 -15.10 3.99
CA GLU A 528 31.30 -14.83 4.04
C GLU A 528 31.72 -13.64 3.15
N ASP A 529 30.91 -13.28 2.14
CA ASP A 529 31.19 -12.11 1.28
C ASP A 529 30.83 -10.78 1.95
N ILE A 530 30.10 -10.82 3.08
CA ILE A 530 29.58 -9.65 3.81
C ILE A 530 30.32 -9.43 5.12
N GLU A 531 30.82 -10.50 5.74
CA GLU A 531 31.69 -10.44 6.93
C GLU A 531 33.11 -10.02 6.54
#